data_AF-A0A1H3FS49-F1
#
_entry.id   AF-A0A1H3FS49-F1
#
_cell.length_a   1.000
_cell.length_b   1.000
_cell.length_c   1.000
_cell.angle_alpha   90.00
_cell.angle_beta   90.00
_cell.angle_gamma   90.00
#
_symmetry.space_group_name_H-M   'P 1'
#
loop_
_entity.id
_entity.type
_entity.pdbx_description
1 polymer ?
#
loop_
_entity_poly.entity_id
_entity_poly.type
_entity_poly.pdbx_seq_one_letter_code
_entity_poly.pdbx_strand_id
1 'polypeptide(L)'
;MKVHFLTLGCRVNQYETDAARRLFLDNGHIIVDSPEEADVCIVNTCSVTGEADRKSNQMLRRMAKNNPDAVIVAMGCSSEISNGEVPADIVIGTREKNTVVARVEEFLSARENKDLGHKTSHTRPEVSKTDEYHDFGTVLSPEGTRAFIKIEDGCNNFCTYCIIPYARGRVVSRSEEACVKEAEFLAQNGYKEIIVSGIHLCSYGKDQGKDITALLDLLKKIDAVPGIERLRLGSLEPKSMTPEFISGLKGLKHLCPHFHMSLQSGSDTVLRRMNRKYDTAEYEDRVKALRTEFPDMSLTTDIITGFPEETEEEFEETITYAEKLKFAKIHVFPYSVREGTKAAEMPQIDMSIRKARAKRLIEVSDRLSAEFSAAMTGKEAEILIEKIEEKDGKLKIEGYTANYVRTFADCEGREFSRGDIVKGIITGSVNETCLMSLN
;
A
#
# COMPACT_ATOMS: atom_id res chain seq x y z
N MET A 1 -14.11 23.76 13.03
CA MET A 1 -12.78 23.49 13.61
C MET A 1 -11.76 23.36 12.50
N LYS A 2 -10.51 23.70 12.78
CA LYS A 2 -9.34 23.44 11.95
C LYS A 2 -8.72 22.10 12.34
N VAL A 3 -8.49 21.23 11.36
CA VAL A 3 -8.02 19.85 11.58
C VAL A 3 -6.77 19.60 10.76
N HIS A 4 -5.72 19.11 11.43
CA HIS A 4 -4.47 18.71 10.79
C HIS A 4 -4.29 17.20 10.85
N PHE A 5 -3.84 16.62 9.74
CA PHE A 5 -3.61 15.18 9.61
C PHE A 5 -2.15 14.88 9.32
N LEU A 6 -1.61 13.92 10.07
CA LEU A 6 -0.31 13.33 9.83
C LEU A 6 -0.45 11.82 9.63
N THR A 7 -0.15 11.36 8.42
CA THR A 7 -0.16 9.92 8.12
C THR A 7 1.22 9.31 8.19
N LEU A 8 1.28 8.12 8.77
CA LEU A 8 2.46 7.26 8.74
C LEU A 8 2.07 5.90 8.15
N GLY A 9 3.02 5.27 7.47
CA GLY A 9 2.90 3.87 7.06
C GLY A 9 2.51 3.64 5.61
N CYS A 10 1.59 2.69 5.42
CA CYS A 10 1.29 2.09 4.13
C CYS A 10 0.18 2.82 3.34
N ARG A 11 -0.07 2.35 2.11
CA ARG A 11 -1.14 2.86 1.24
C ARG A 11 -2.53 2.79 1.87
N VAL A 12 -2.82 1.72 2.63
CA VAL A 12 -4.09 1.58 3.35
C VAL A 12 -4.26 2.69 4.38
N ASN A 13 -3.20 3.05 5.11
CA ASN A 13 -3.25 4.19 6.04
C ASN A 13 -3.46 5.52 5.29
N GLN A 14 -2.92 5.69 4.08
CA GLN A 14 -3.18 6.90 3.29
C GLN A 14 -4.63 6.99 2.85
N TYR A 15 -5.16 5.91 2.27
CA TYR A 15 -6.57 5.83 1.90
C TYR A 15 -7.49 6.17 3.09
N GLU A 16 -7.23 5.58 4.27
CA GLU A 16 -8.02 5.84 5.48
C GLU A 16 -7.87 7.29 6.00
N THR A 17 -6.74 7.94 5.74
CA THR A 17 -6.56 9.35 6.10
C THR A 17 -7.31 10.26 5.15
N ASP A 18 -7.29 9.97 3.84
CA ASP A 18 -8.06 10.73 2.85
C ASP A 18 -9.56 10.57 3.10
N ALA A 19 -9.98 9.36 3.47
CA ALA A 19 -11.35 9.07 3.89
C ALA A 19 -11.75 9.89 5.12
N ALA A 20 -10.93 9.88 6.18
CA ALA A 20 -11.18 10.68 7.36
C ALA A 20 -11.21 12.19 7.04
N ARG A 21 -10.26 12.70 6.25
CA ARG A 21 -10.24 14.09 5.77
C ARG A 21 -11.55 14.46 5.09
N ARG A 22 -12.08 13.59 4.23
CA ARG A 22 -13.34 13.82 3.54
C ARG A 22 -14.51 13.91 4.53
N LEU A 23 -14.58 13.00 5.50
CA LEU A 23 -15.60 13.06 6.56
C LEU A 23 -15.56 14.39 7.31
N PHE A 24 -14.38 14.90 7.65
CA PHE A 24 -14.28 16.21 8.31
C PHE A 24 -14.76 17.37 7.42
N LEU A 25 -14.41 17.36 6.13
CA LEU A 25 -14.87 18.36 5.17
C LEU A 25 -16.40 18.33 5.00
N ASP A 26 -16.99 17.14 4.87
CA ASP A 26 -18.43 16.97 4.70
C ASP A 26 -19.23 17.39 5.95
N ASN A 27 -18.60 17.38 7.14
CA ASN A 27 -19.14 17.93 8.39
C ASN A 27 -18.80 19.43 8.61
N GLY A 28 -18.34 20.14 7.57
CA GLY A 28 -18.12 21.58 7.62
C GLY A 28 -16.87 22.02 8.37
N HIS A 29 -15.91 21.11 8.59
CA HIS A 29 -14.62 21.44 9.18
C HIS A 29 -13.59 21.84 8.11
N ILE A 30 -12.50 22.49 8.54
CA ILE A 30 -11.46 23.02 7.66
C ILE A 30 -10.19 22.20 7.86
N ILE A 31 -9.58 21.72 6.77
CA ILE A 31 -8.29 21.03 6.82
C ILE A 31 -7.17 22.06 6.74
N VAL A 32 -6.18 21.96 7.63
CA VAL A 32 -5.00 22.84 7.65
C VAL A 32 -3.70 22.06 7.52
N ASP A 33 -2.74 22.63 6.80
CA ASP A 33 -1.43 22.00 6.54
C ASP A 33 -0.46 22.15 7.70
N SER A 34 -0.59 23.21 8.50
CA SER A 34 0.23 23.45 9.68
C SER A 34 -0.47 22.90 10.93
N PRO A 35 0.21 22.06 11.73
CA PRO A 35 -0.33 21.59 12.99
C PRO A 35 -0.55 22.72 14.00
N GLU A 36 0.24 23.79 13.94
CA GLU A 36 0.17 24.96 14.83
C GLU A 36 -1.13 25.76 14.70
N GLU A 37 -1.84 25.61 13.57
CA GLU A 37 -3.14 26.24 13.35
C GLU A 37 -4.34 25.36 13.75
N ALA A 38 -4.11 24.12 14.13
CA ALA A 38 -5.17 23.13 14.26
C ALA A 38 -5.81 23.13 15.64
N ASP A 39 -7.14 23.04 15.68
CA ASP A 39 -7.90 22.72 16.89
C ASP A 39 -7.81 21.22 17.22
N VAL A 40 -7.57 20.39 16.20
CA VAL A 40 -7.49 18.93 16.28
C VAL A 40 -6.31 18.43 15.43
N CYS A 41 -5.40 17.67 16.05
CA CYS A 41 -4.29 17.01 15.38
C CYS A 41 -4.50 15.50 15.35
N ILE A 42 -4.65 14.92 14.16
CA ILE A 42 -4.88 13.49 13.96
C ILE A 42 -3.63 12.82 13.42
N VAL A 43 -3.09 11.84 14.15
CA VAL A 43 -1.98 11.00 13.70
C VAL A 43 -2.51 9.61 13.35
N ASN A 44 -2.44 9.26 12.06
CA ASN A 44 -2.70 7.89 11.61
C ASN A 44 -1.41 7.06 11.70
N THR A 45 -1.31 6.29 12.77
CA THR A 45 -0.15 5.53 13.22
C THR A 45 0.05 4.23 12.44
N CYS A 46 1.29 3.75 12.40
CA CYS A 46 1.68 2.54 11.67
C CYS A 46 2.55 1.62 12.51
N SER A 47 2.34 0.30 12.38
CA SER A 47 3.10 -0.75 13.06
C SER A 47 3.68 -1.80 12.10
N VAL A 48 3.87 -1.45 10.82
CA VAL A 48 4.57 -2.35 9.87
C VAL A 48 6.07 -2.42 10.23
N THR A 49 6.62 -1.24 10.49
CA THR A 49 7.96 -0.82 10.94
C THR A 49 8.20 -0.66 12.45
N GLY A 50 9.36 -1.02 13.01
CA GLY A 50 9.69 -0.69 14.41
C GLY A 50 10.10 0.75 14.50
N GLU A 51 10.73 1.20 13.42
CA GLU A 51 10.91 2.60 13.14
C GLU A 51 9.57 3.31 12.90
N ALA A 52 8.57 2.65 12.29
CA ALA A 52 7.24 3.24 12.13
C ALA A 52 6.52 3.41 13.47
N ASP A 53 6.60 2.43 14.38
CA ASP A 53 6.08 2.53 15.75
C ASP A 53 6.77 3.68 16.51
N ARG A 54 8.12 3.70 16.48
CA ARG A 54 8.92 4.76 17.13
C ARG A 54 8.57 6.14 16.61
N LYS A 55 8.46 6.29 15.28
CA LYS A 55 8.07 7.54 14.63
C LYS A 55 6.65 7.95 14.99
N SER A 56 5.70 7.00 15.03
CA SER A 56 4.31 7.27 15.45
C SER A 56 4.26 7.88 16.85
N ASN A 57 4.93 7.25 17.82
CA ASN A 57 5.00 7.76 19.18
C ASN A 57 5.72 9.11 19.30
N GLN A 58 6.82 9.29 18.55
CA GLN A 58 7.54 10.57 18.52
C GLN A 58 6.65 11.71 17.99
N MET A 59 5.89 11.45 16.93
CA MET A 59 5.02 12.46 16.31
C MET A 59 3.85 12.83 17.22
N LEU A 60 3.21 11.85 17.86
CA LEU A 60 2.15 12.11 18.86
C LEU A 60 2.65 13.00 20.00
N ARG A 61 3.81 12.66 20.60
CA ARG A 61 4.42 13.47 21.67
C ARG A 61 4.76 14.88 21.20
N ARG A 62 5.30 15.01 19.98
CA ARG A 62 5.64 16.31 19.40
C ARG A 62 4.38 17.16 19.18
N MET A 63 3.30 16.56 18.67
CA MET A 63 2.04 17.26 18.46
C MET A 63 1.42 17.71 19.78
N ALA A 64 1.35 16.84 20.78
CA ALA A 64 0.85 17.20 22.11
C ALA A 64 1.68 18.31 22.77
N LYS A 65 3.00 18.29 22.60
CA LYS A 65 3.89 19.32 23.15
C LYS A 65 3.75 20.67 22.45
N ASN A 66 3.64 20.68 21.13
CA ASN A 66 3.65 21.91 20.34
C ASN A 66 2.26 22.55 20.22
N ASN A 67 1.19 21.80 20.46
CA ASN A 67 -0.20 22.25 20.31
C ASN A 67 -0.97 21.95 21.62
N PRO A 68 -0.67 22.65 22.73
CA PRO A 68 -1.20 22.30 24.04
C PRO A 68 -2.73 22.44 24.17
N ASP A 69 -3.35 23.28 23.33
CA ASP A 69 -4.81 23.52 23.34
C ASP A 69 -5.57 22.61 22.36
N ALA A 70 -4.85 21.99 21.43
CA ALA A 70 -5.42 21.14 20.39
C ALA A 70 -5.75 19.74 20.94
N VAL A 71 -6.82 19.14 20.42
CA VAL A 71 -7.15 17.73 20.71
C VAL A 71 -6.23 16.83 19.89
N ILE A 72 -5.49 15.95 20.56
CA ILE A 72 -4.59 14.99 19.92
C ILE A 72 -5.31 13.67 19.75
N VAL A 73 -5.44 13.21 18.51
CA VAL A 73 -6.08 11.94 18.15
C VAL A 73 -5.02 10.99 17.60
N ALA A 74 -4.91 9.80 18.19
CA ALA A 74 -4.19 8.69 17.61
C ALA A 74 -5.18 7.70 16.99
N MET A 75 -4.98 7.36 15.72
CA MET A 75 -5.72 6.27 15.08
C MET A 75 -4.78 5.35 14.32
N GLY A 76 -5.17 4.11 14.04
CA GLY A 76 -4.38 3.18 13.22
C GLY A 76 -3.61 2.11 13.98
N CYS A 77 -2.71 1.42 13.27
CA CYS A 77 -2.23 0.11 13.71
C CYS A 77 -1.40 0.15 14.99
N SER A 78 -0.57 1.19 15.20
CA SER A 78 0.32 1.25 16.36
C SER A 78 -0.48 1.56 17.63
N SER A 79 -1.44 2.47 17.54
CA SER A 79 -2.34 2.79 18.65
C SER A 79 -3.29 1.65 19.02
N GLU A 80 -3.67 0.80 18.06
CA GLU A 80 -4.47 -0.41 18.31
C GLU A 80 -3.75 -1.41 19.22
N ILE A 81 -2.49 -1.70 18.91
CA ILE A 81 -1.72 -2.78 19.56
C ILE A 81 -0.88 -2.30 20.74
N SER A 82 -0.84 -0.99 21.01
CA SER A 82 -0.05 -0.44 22.12
C SER A 82 -0.49 -1.06 23.45
N ASN A 83 0.47 -1.66 24.15
CA ASN A 83 0.27 -2.20 25.51
C ASN A 83 0.47 -1.13 26.60
N GLY A 84 0.87 0.09 26.23
CA GLY A 84 1.14 1.19 27.15
C GLY A 84 0.38 2.47 26.80
N GLU A 85 0.64 3.53 27.55
CA GLU A 85 0.03 4.84 27.34
C GLU A 85 0.33 5.37 25.93
N VAL A 86 -0.74 5.72 25.21
CA VAL A 86 -0.65 6.43 23.94
C VAL A 86 -0.78 7.92 24.25
N PRO A 87 0.20 8.77 23.87
CA PRO A 87 0.20 10.20 24.19
C PRO A 87 -0.77 10.96 23.28
N ALA A 88 -2.05 10.69 23.46
CA ALA A 88 -3.19 11.26 22.74
C ALA A 88 -4.39 11.41 23.69
N ASP A 89 -5.27 12.36 23.40
CA ASP A 89 -6.53 12.57 24.10
C ASP A 89 -7.59 11.55 23.68
N ILE A 90 -7.59 11.18 22.38
CA ILE A 90 -8.51 10.21 21.79
C ILE A 90 -7.69 9.13 21.09
N VAL A 91 -8.04 7.87 21.33
CA VAL A 91 -7.50 6.72 20.59
C VAL A 91 -8.63 6.03 19.84
N ILE A 92 -8.45 5.83 18.53
CA ILE A 92 -9.44 5.19 17.66
C ILE A 92 -8.82 3.94 17.02
N GLY A 93 -9.54 2.82 17.14
CA GLY A 93 -9.15 1.55 16.56
C GLY A 93 -9.07 1.57 15.04
N THR A 94 -8.40 0.58 14.45
CA THR A 94 -8.25 0.47 13.00
C THR A 94 -9.58 0.30 12.27
N ARG A 95 -10.56 -0.36 12.91
CA ARG A 95 -11.89 -0.60 12.35
C ARG A 95 -12.88 0.53 12.61
N GLU A 96 -12.62 1.44 13.53
CA GLU A 96 -13.60 2.47 13.94
C GLU A 96 -13.28 3.85 13.38
N LYS A 97 -12.36 3.94 12.40
CA LYS A 97 -11.84 5.21 11.88
C LYS A 97 -12.90 6.08 11.20
N ASN A 98 -14.00 5.51 10.72
CA ASN A 98 -15.14 6.27 10.19
C ASN A 98 -15.90 7.06 11.29
N THR A 99 -15.73 6.71 12.56
CA THR A 99 -16.35 7.42 13.70
C THR A 99 -15.56 8.65 14.15
N VAL A 100 -14.40 8.92 13.55
CA VAL A 100 -13.44 9.92 14.03
C VAL A 100 -14.03 11.31 14.25
N VAL A 101 -14.92 11.77 13.38
CA VAL A 101 -15.58 13.07 13.52
C VAL A 101 -16.45 13.09 14.77
N ALA A 102 -17.36 12.12 14.90
CA ALA A 102 -18.26 12.01 16.05
C ALA A 102 -17.49 11.91 17.37
N ARG A 103 -16.42 11.11 17.41
CA ARG A 103 -15.58 10.95 18.62
C ARG A 103 -14.89 12.26 19.03
N VAL A 104 -14.43 13.04 18.06
CA VAL A 104 -13.82 14.35 18.31
C VAL A 104 -14.85 15.36 18.80
N GLU A 105 -16.03 15.43 18.18
CA GLU A 105 -17.11 16.34 18.57
C GLU A 105 -17.66 16.01 19.97
N GLU A 106 -17.84 14.73 20.29
CA GLU A 106 -18.22 14.25 21.63
C GLU A 106 -17.21 14.69 22.68
N PHE A 107 -15.91 14.49 22.41
CA PHE A 107 -14.84 14.84 23.33
C PHE A 107 -14.79 16.35 23.61
N LEU A 108 -14.91 17.17 22.56
CA LEU A 108 -14.92 18.62 22.68
C LEU A 108 -16.13 19.12 23.45
N SER A 109 -17.31 18.57 23.18
CA SER A 109 -18.54 18.90 23.91
C SER A 109 -18.41 18.57 25.40
N ALA A 110 -17.84 17.42 25.74
CA ALA A 110 -17.60 17.03 27.14
C ALA A 110 -16.53 17.90 27.84
N ARG A 111 -15.52 18.37 27.10
CA ARG A 111 -14.50 19.31 27.59
C ARG A 111 -15.12 20.68 27.93
N GLU A 112 -16.02 21.18 27.09
CA GLU A 112 -16.71 22.46 27.32
C GLU A 112 -17.66 22.39 28.53
N ASN A 113 -18.33 21.26 28.74
CA ASN A 113 -19.23 21.04 29.87
C ASN A 113 -18.50 20.80 31.22
N LYS A 114 -17.16 20.83 31.25
CA LYS A 114 -16.30 20.56 32.42
C LYS A 114 -16.47 19.18 33.06
N ASP A 115 -17.19 18.26 32.42
CA ASP A 115 -17.34 16.88 32.87
C ASP A 115 -16.00 16.12 32.78
N LEU A 116 -15.16 16.54 31.83
CA LEU A 116 -13.76 16.14 31.73
C LEU A 116 -12.91 17.28 32.31
N GLY A 117 -12.54 17.20 33.59
CA GLY A 117 -11.36 17.93 34.05
C GLY A 117 -10.18 17.59 33.13
N HIS A 118 -9.21 18.48 32.94
CA HIS A 118 -7.96 18.29 32.17
C HIS A 118 -7.09 17.13 32.71
N LYS A 119 -7.67 15.96 32.91
CA LYS A 119 -7.00 14.71 33.15
C LYS A 119 -6.88 14.09 31.78
N THR A 120 -5.67 14.21 31.23
CA THR A 120 -5.09 13.33 30.23
C THR A 120 -5.09 11.91 30.79
N SER A 121 -6.27 11.31 30.95
CA SER A 121 -6.39 9.89 31.26
C SER A 121 -6.12 9.18 29.96
N HIS A 122 -4.84 8.96 29.66
CA HIS A 122 -4.36 8.12 28.56
C HIS A 122 -4.68 6.64 28.84
N THR A 123 -5.95 6.36 29.16
CA THR A 123 -6.49 5.03 29.31
C THR A 123 -6.91 4.54 27.95
N ARG A 124 -6.45 3.35 27.57
CA ARG A 124 -6.88 2.62 26.37
C ARG A 124 -8.42 2.55 26.37
N PRO A 125 -9.14 3.21 25.44
CA PRO A 125 -10.55 2.88 25.23
C PRO A 125 -10.62 1.42 24.77
N GLU A 126 -11.65 0.69 25.21
CA GLU A 126 -11.94 -0.63 24.63
C GLU A 126 -12.10 -0.45 23.13
N VAL A 127 -11.15 -0.97 22.36
CA VAL A 127 -11.24 -0.95 20.91
C VAL A 127 -12.29 -1.98 20.51
N SER A 128 -13.28 -1.55 19.73
CA SER A 128 -14.36 -2.43 19.31
C SER A 128 -13.82 -3.52 18.40
N LYS A 129 -14.02 -4.77 18.81
CA LYS A 129 -13.70 -5.96 18.02
C LYS A 129 -14.91 -6.35 17.17
N THR A 130 -15.37 -5.45 16.29
CA THR A 130 -16.43 -5.79 15.34
C THR A 130 -15.85 -6.57 14.17
N ASP A 131 -16.54 -7.61 13.69
CA ASP A 131 -16.21 -8.31 12.44
C ASP A 131 -16.87 -7.68 11.20
N GLU A 132 -17.34 -6.43 11.33
CA GLU A 132 -17.92 -5.66 10.22
C GLU A 132 -16.88 -4.81 9.51
N TYR A 133 -17.03 -4.68 8.19
CA TYR A 133 -16.27 -3.70 7.42
C TYR A 133 -16.89 -2.32 7.62
N HIS A 134 -16.12 -1.41 8.21
CA HIS A 134 -16.54 -0.02 8.39
C HIS A 134 -16.22 0.80 7.15
N ASP A 135 -17.25 1.03 6.34
CA ASP A 135 -17.16 1.78 5.10
C ASP A 135 -17.10 3.28 5.37
N PHE A 136 -16.27 3.98 4.58
CA PHE A 136 -16.14 5.43 4.59
C PHE A 136 -17.01 6.09 3.51
N GLY A 137 -17.76 5.31 2.73
CA GLY A 137 -18.42 5.76 1.51
C GLY A 137 -17.41 5.97 0.38
N THR A 138 -17.71 6.89 -0.53
CA THR A 138 -16.80 7.21 -1.65
C THR A 138 -15.66 8.09 -1.19
N VAL A 139 -14.43 7.62 -1.35
CA VAL A 139 -13.21 8.32 -0.91
C VAL A 139 -12.48 8.87 -2.13
N LEU A 140 -12.17 10.17 -2.10
CA LEU A 140 -11.22 10.78 -3.02
C LEU A 140 -9.81 10.61 -2.45
N SER A 141 -9.12 9.50 -2.79
CA SER A 141 -7.74 9.22 -2.36
C SER A 141 -6.77 9.24 -3.56
N PRO A 142 -6.38 10.44 -4.03
CA PRO A 142 -5.44 10.56 -5.13
C PRO A 142 -4.00 10.34 -4.68
N GLU A 143 -3.27 9.58 -5.49
CA GLU A 143 -1.83 9.67 -5.56
C GLU A 143 -1.42 10.11 -6.96
N GLY A 144 -1.06 11.38 -7.08
CA GLY A 144 -0.68 11.90 -8.37
C GLY A 144 -1.89 11.92 -9.31
N THR A 145 -1.87 11.03 -10.30
CA THR A 145 -2.90 10.85 -11.33
C THR A 145 -3.67 9.53 -11.20
N ARG A 146 -3.45 8.79 -10.11
CA ARG A 146 -4.10 7.51 -9.81
C ARG A 146 -4.97 7.61 -8.57
N ALA A 147 -5.96 6.74 -8.46
CA ALA A 147 -6.77 6.64 -7.26
C ALA A 147 -6.79 5.21 -6.72
N PHE A 148 -6.87 5.09 -5.40
CA PHE A 148 -6.92 3.81 -4.70
C PHE A 148 -8.34 3.46 -4.28
N ILE A 149 -8.68 2.18 -4.36
CA ILE A 149 -9.89 1.60 -3.78
C ILE A 149 -9.47 0.53 -2.80
N LYS A 150 -9.86 0.68 -1.53
CA LYS A 150 -9.66 -0.35 -0.50
C LYS A 150 -10.87 -1.28 -0.51
N ILE A 151 -10.66 -2.55 -0.86
CA ILE A 151 -11.74 -3.54 -0.98
C ILE A 151 -11.79 -4.53 0.18
N GLU A 152 -10.73 -4.63 0.97
CA GLU A 152 -10.57 -5.61 2.04
C GLU A 152 -9.69 -5.04 3.15
N ASP A 153 -9.93 -5.50 4.38
CA ASP A 153 -9.10 -5.22 5.55
C ASP A 153 -8.85 -6.49 6.37
N GLY A 154 -7.82 -6.47 7.22
CA GLY A 154 -7.43 -7.59 8.06
C GLY A 154 -6.69 -8.71 7.31
N CYS A 155 -6.28 -9.76 8.02
CA CYS A 155 -5.57 -10.88 7.39
C CYS A 155 -5.65 -12.16 8.23
N ASN A 156 -5.84 -13.30 7.57
CA ASN A 156 -5.90 -14.62 8.22
C ASN A 156 -4.60 -15.45 8.07
N ASN A 157 -3.52 -14.90 7.51
CA ASN A 157 -2.32 -15.70 7.20
C ASN A 157 -1.40 -15.96 8.40
N PHE A 158 -1.40 -15.08 9.41
CA PHE A 158 -0.56 -15.21 10.62
C PHE A 158 0.90 -15.57 10.29
N CYS A 159 1.51 -14.87 9.32
CA CYS A 159 2.95 -14.98 9.07
C CYS A 159 3.71 -14.64 10.36
N THR A 160 4.77 -15.39 10.68
CA THR A 160 5.39 -15.33 12.01
C THR A 160 5.95 -13.96 12.39
N TYR A 161 6.27 -13.12 11.41
CA TYR A 161 6.76 -11.75 11.58
C TYR A 161 5.68 -10.66 11.52
N CYS A 162 4.45 -11.01 11.15
CA CYS A 162 3.44 -10.02 10.79
C CYS A 162 2.50 -9.71 11.96
N ILE A 163 2.47 -8.44 12.38
CA ILE A 163 1.59 -7.98 13.46
C ILE A 163 0.16 -7.68 12.99
N ILE A 164 -0.06 -7.59 11.67
CA ILE A 164 -1.32 -7.12 11.08
C ILE A 164 -2.56 -7.92 11.52
N PRO A 165 -2.54 -9.27 11.62
CA PRO A 165 -3.70 -10.01 12.12
C PRO A 165 -4.15 -9.59 13.52
N TYR A 166 -3.24 -9.07 14.34
CA TYR A 166 -3.54 -8.56 15.68
C TYR A 166 -3.96 -7.08 15.65
N ALA A 167 -3.38 -6.29 14.73
CA ALA A 167 -3.66 -4.86 14.61
C ALA A 167 -4.92 -4.51 13.80
N ARG A 168 -5.35 -5.39 12.88
CA ARG A 168 -6.48 -5.14 11.97
C ARG A 168 -7.53 -6.27 12.00
N GLY A 169 -7.28 -7.31 12.79
CA GLY A 169 -8.15 -8.47 12.94
C GLY A 169 -8.14 -9.40 11.72
N ARG A 170 -9.15 -10.28 11.68
CA ARG A 170 -9.40 -11.22 10.58
C ARG A 170 -9.84 -10.52 9.31
N VAL A 171 -9.80 -11.21 8.18
CA VAL A 171 -10.31 -10.66 6.90
C VAL A 171 -11.75 -10.17 7.04
N VAL A 172 -12.02 -8.98 6.52
CA VAL A 172 -13.35 -8.43 6.32
C VAL A 172 -13.40 -7.77 4.94
N SER A 173 -14.39 -8.13 4.13
CA SER A 173 -14.53 -7.63 2.77
C SER A 173 -15.51 -6.46 2.71
N ARG A 174 -15.16 -5.44 1.94
CA ARG A 174 -16.07 -4.37 1.56
C ARG A 174 -17.15 -4.92 0.62
N SER A 175 -18.34 -4.34 0.61
CA SER A 175 -19.37 -4.76 -0.36
C SER A 175 -18.95 -4.42 -1.78
N GLU A 176 -19.34 -5.28 -2.71
CA GLU A 176 -19.02 -5.13 -4.12
C GLU A 176 -19.68 -3.86 -4.68
N GLU A 177 -20.93 -3.59 -4.29
CA GLU A 177 -21.68 -2.41 -4.71
C GLU A 177 -20.99 -1.12 -4.27
N ALA A 178 -20.40 -1.08 -3.06
CA ALA A 178 -19.68 0.09 -2.58
C ALA A 178 -18.36 0.30 -3.34
N CYS A 179 -17.64 -0.79 -3.65
CA CYS A 179 -16.41 -0.72 -4.43
C CYS A 179 -16.66 -0.19 -5.86
N VAL A 180 -17.73 -0.66 -6.51
CA VAL A 180 -18.11 -0.21 -7.86
C VAL A 180 -18.56 1.26 -7.83
N LYS A 181 -19.37 1.66 -6.85
CA LYS A 181 -19.75 3.08 -6.68
C LYS A 181 -18.56 4.00 -6.46
N GLU A 182 -17.55 3.55 -5.71
CA GLU A 182 -16.31 4.32 -5.55
C GLU A 182 -15.53 4.42 -6.86
N ALA A 183 -15.44 3.34 -7.65
CA ALA A 183 -14.82 3.38 -8.97
C ALA A 183 -15.54 4.35 -9.92
N GLU A 184 -16.88 4.34 -9.94
CA GLU A 184 -17.70 5.29 -10.71
C GLU A 184 -17.45 6.74 -10.27
N PHE A 185 -17.42 6.99 -8.96
CA PHE A 185 -17.11 8.30 -8.41
C PHE A 185 -15.72 8.80 -8.82
N LEU A 186 -14.71 7.93 -8.76
CA LEU A 186 -13.33 8.27 -9.16
C LEU A 186 -13.23 8.54 -10.67
N ALA A 187 -13.90 7.74 -11.50
CA ALA A 187 -13.97 7.97 -12.94
C ALA A 187 -14.61 9.33 -13.27
N GLN A 188 -15.71 9.69 -12.58
CA GLN A 188 -16.38 10.99 -12.74
C GLN A 188 -15.49 12.17 -12.32
N ASN A 189 -14.52 11.94 -11.43
CA ASN A 189 -13.52 12.93 -11.01
C ASN A 189 -12.27 12.93 -11.91
N GLY A 190 -12.29 12.22 -13.04
CA GLY A 190 -11.24 12.24 -14.05
C GLY A 190 -10.07 11.28 -13.82
N TYR A 191 -10.14 10.38 -12.84
CA TYR A 191 -9.12 9.35 -12.65
C TYR A 191 -9.29 8.23 -13.67
N LYS A 192 -8.27 8.03 -14.49
CA LYS A 192 -8.22 6.97 -15.51
C LYS A 192 -7.60 5.67 -14.98
N GLU A 193 -6.78 5.74 -13.93
CA GLU A 193 -6.10 4.58 -13.34
C GLU A 193 -6.57 4.33 -11.90
N ILE A 194 -7.11 3.12 -11.67
CA ILE A 194 -7.55 2.63 -10.37
C ILE A 194 -6.59 1.56 -9.86
N ILE A 195 -6.16 1.70 -8.61
CA ILE A 195 -5.36 0.70 -7.91
C ILE A 195 -6.24 0.01 -6.86
N VAL A 196 -6.58 -1.25 -7.11
CA VAL A 196 -7.36 -2.07 -6.18
C VAL A 196 -6.44 -2.61 -5.09
N SER A 197 -6.74 -2.23 -3.85
CA SER A 197 -5.89 -2.48 -2.69
C SER A 197 -6.65 -3.16 -1.55
N GLY A 198 -5.90 -3.81 -0.68
CA GLY A 198 -6.37 -4.43 0.55
C GLY A 198 -5.17 -4.77 1.42
N ILE A 199 -5.41 -5.32 2.61
CA ILE A 199 -4.34 -5.88 3.43
C ILE A 199 -3.86 -7.21 2.86
N HIS A 200 -4.81 -8.05 2.43
CA HIS A 200 -4.52 -9.28 1.70
C HIS A 200 -5.53 -9.45 0.57
N LEU A 201 -5.25 -8.79 -0.57
CA LEU A 201 -6.17 -8.64 -1.70
C LEU A 201 -6.84 -9.96 -2.13
N CYS A 202 -6.06 -11.04 -2.23
CA CYS A 202 -6.55 -12.38 -2.60
C CYS A 202 -7.46 -13.06 -1.55
N SER A 203 -7.75 -12.41 -0.42
CA SER A 203 -8.71 -12.89 0.57
C SER A 203 -10.08 -12.21 0.48
N TYR A 204 -10.28 -11.27 -0.46
CA TYR A 204 -11.59 -10.69 -0.71
C TYR A 204 -12.66 -11.78 -0.94
N GLY A 205 -13.76 -11.70 -0.20
CA GLY A 205 -14.88 -12.65 -0.20
C GLY A 205 -14.72 -13.85 0.74
N LYS A 206 -13.53 -14.12 1.32
CA LYS A 206 -13.32 -15.29 2.18
C LYS A 206 -14.12 -15.26 3.47
N ASP A 207 -14.33 -14.09 4.05
CA ASP A 207 -15.22 -13.86 5.20
C ASP A 207 -16.69 -14.17 4.88
N GLN A 208 -17.05 -14.13 3.59
CA GLN A 208 -18.39 -14.44 3.09
C GLN A 208 -18.51 -15.89 2.58
N GLY A 209 -17.50 -16.74 2.84
CA GLY A 209 -17.46 -18.12 2.37
C GLY A 209 -17.21 -18.29 0.86
N LYS A 210 -16.76 -17.23 0.18
CA LYS A 210 -16.42 -17.27 -1.25
C LYS A 210 -14.93 -17.60 -1.45
N ASP A 211 -14.60 -18.10 -2.63
CA ASP A 211 -13.22 -18.33 -3.04
C ASP A 211 -12.66 -17.11 -3.83
N ILE A 212 -11.50 -17.29 -4.46
CA ILE A 212 -10.80 -16.24 -5.21
C ILE A 212 -11.62 -15.67 -6.39
N THR A 213 -12.66 -16.37 -6.85
CA THR A 213 -13.54 -15.87 -7.92
C THR A 213 -14.27 -14.59 -7.52
N ALA A 214 -14.53 -14.39 -6.22
CA ALA A 214 -15.13 -13.15 -5.73
C ALA A 214 -14.29 -11.92 -6.06
N LEU A 215 -12.96 -12.03 -5.94
CA LEU A 215 -12.05 -10.95 -6.34
C LEU A 215 -12.12 -10.74 -7.84
N LEU A 216 -12.06 -11.82 -8.63
CA LEU A 216 -12.11 -11.72 -10.09
C LEU A 216 -13.40 -11.04 -10.58
N ASP A 217 -14.54 -11.38 -9.99
CA ASP A 217 -15.84 -10.82 -10.36
C ASP A 217 -15.96 -9.34 -9.98
N LEU A 218 -15.42 -8.94 -8.82
CA LEU A 218 -15.30 -7.53 -8.47
C LEU A 218 -14.41 -6.78 -9.48
N LEU A 219 -13.25 -7.35 -9.83
CA LEU A 219 -12.33 -6.73 -10.78
C LEU A 219 -12.99 -6.52 -12.16
N LYS A 220 -13.76 -7.49 -12.65
CA LYS A 220 -14.53 -7.34 -13.91
C LYS A 220 -15.53 -6.19 -13.84
N LYS A 221 -16.19 -5.99 -12.69
CA LYS A 221 -17.16 -4.91 -12.52
C LYS A 221 -16.48 -3.54 -12.47
N ILE A 222 -15.33 -3.43 -11.79
CA ILE A 222 -14.52 -2.20 -11.79
C ILE A 222 -13.96 -1.91 -13.19
N ASP A 223 -13.45 -2.93 -13.88
CA ASP A 223 -12.91 -2.82 -15.25
C ASP A 223 -13.93 -2.34 -16.28
N ALA A 224 -15.22 -2.62 -16.04
CA ALA A 224 -16.34 -2.21 -16.88
C ALA A 224 -16.84 -0.77 -16.63
N VAL A 225 -16.35 -0.09 -15.59
CA VAL A 225 -16.77 1.28 -15.27
C VAL A 225 -16.29 2.24 -16.37
N PRO A 226 -17.20 3.00 -17.03
CA PRO A 226 -16.82 3.97 -18.04
C PRO A 226 -15.88 5.04 -17.49
N GLY A 227 -14.80 5.33 -18.22
CA GLY A 227 -13.77 6.30 -17.82
C GLY A 227 -12.54 5.68 -17.15
N ILE A 228 -12.62 4.42 -16.71
CA ILE A 228 -11.45 3.66 -16.27
C ILE A 228 -10.73 3.10 -17.49
N GLU A 229 -9.46 3.46 -17.64
CA GLU A 229 -8.60 3.02 -18.73
C GLU A 229 -7.43 2.16 -18.24
N ARG A 230 -7.17 2.14 -16.94
CA ARG A 230 -6.14 1.32 -16.30
C ARG A 230 -6.63 0.76 -14.96
N LEU A 231 -6.46 -0.55 -14.79
CA LEU A 231 -6.73 -1.27 -13.56
C LEU A 231 -5.46 -1.93 -13.07
N ARG A 232 -4.98 -1.55 -11.88
CA ARG A 232 -3.79 -2.13 -11.26
C ARG A 232 -4.15 -2.82 -9.96
N LEU A 233 -3.47 -3.93 -9.69
CA LEU A 233 -3.66 -4.69 -8.47
C LEU A 233 -2.55 -4.37 -7.47
N GLY A 234 -2.91 -4.28 -6.19
CA GLY A 234 -1.99 -4.29 -5.07
C GLY A 234 -1.32 -5.66 -4.89
N SER A 235 -0.77 -5.91 -3.70
CA SER A 235 -0.01 -7.13 -3.43
C SER A 235 -0.84 -8.40 -3.55
N LEU A 236 -0.33 -9.37 -4.30
CA LEU A 236 -0.93 -10.66 -4.58
C LEU A 236 -0.20 -11.79 -3.85
N GLU A 237 -0.96 -12.77 -3.37
CA GLU A 237 -0.42 -13.97 -2.74
C GLU A 237 -0.11 -15.05 -3.79
N PRO A 238 1.11 -15.62 -3.82
CA PRO A 238 1.50 -16.63 -4.79
C PRO A 238 0.55 -17.83 -4.89
N LYS A 239 0.10 -18.35 -3.75
CA LYS A 239 -0.82 -19.48 -3.69
C LYS A 239 -2.16 -19.22 -4.38
N SER A 240 -2.60 -17.96 -4.41
CA SER A 240 -3.87 -17.56 -5.02
C SER A 240 -3.77 -17.35 -6.53
N MET A 241 -2.56 -17.34 -7.09
CA MET A 241 -2.32 -17.16 -8.53
C MET A 241 -2.43 -18.49 -9.29
N THR A 242 -3.58 -19.17 -9.19
CA THR A 242 -3.82 -20.40 -9.95
C THR A 242 -3.93 -20.10 -11.46
N PRO A 243 -3.71 -21.08 -12.35
CA PRO A 243 -3.88 -20.89 -13.79
C PRO A 243 -5.25 -20.33 -14.17
N GLU A 244 -6.31 -20.75 -13.48
CA GLU A 244 -7.68 -20.27 -13.69
C GLU A 244 -7.82 -18.79 -13.32
N PHE A 245 -7.25 -18.37 -12.19
CA PHE A 245 -7.27 -16.96 -11.79
C PHE A 245 -6.46 -16.10 -12.77
N ILE A 246 -5.26 -16.56 -13.17
CA ILE A 246 -4.41 -15.88 -14.17
C ILE A 246 -5.15 -15.72 -15.51
N SER A 247 -5.81 -16.78 -15.97
CA SER A 247 -6.62 -16.74 -17.19
C SER A 247 -7.79 -15.75 -17.06
N GLY A 248 -8.43 -15.72 -15.88
CA GLY A 248 -9.46 -14.72 -15.56
C GLY A 248 -8.95 -13.28 -15.63
N LEU A 249 -7.75 -13.02 -15.11
CA LEU A 249 -7.12 -11.70 -15.16
C LEU A 249 -6.85 -11.24 -16.59
N LYS A 250 -6.46 -12.16 -17.50
CA LYS A 250 -6.26 -11.85 -18.93
C LYS A 250 -7.55 -11.37 -19.61
N GLY A 251 -8.71 -11.75 -19.10
CA GLY A 251 -10.01 -11.31 -19.61
C GLY A 251 -10.37 -9.86 -19.25
N LEU A 252 -9.62 -9.20 -18.37
CA LEU A 252 -9.83 -7.80 -18.00
C LEU A 252 -9.23 -6.88 -19.07
N LYS A 253 -10.03 -5.93 -19.56
CA LYS A 253 -9.66 -5.08 -20.70
C LYS A 253 -8.56 -4.08 -20.34
N HIS A 254 -8.63 -3.49 -19.15
CA HIS A 254 -7.75 -2.41 -18.73
C HIS A 254 -6.70 -2.85 -17.71
N LEU A 255 -6.54 -4.16 -17.47
CA LEU A 255 -5.56 -4.68 -16.52
C LEU A 255 -4.13 -4.30 -16.93
N CYS A 256 -3.46 -3.59 -16.04
CA CYS A 256 -2.05 -3.27 -16.16
C CYS A 256 -1.19 -4.52 -15.92
N PRO A 257 -0.23 -4.87 -16.81
CA PRO A 257 0.65 -6.02 -16.66
C PRO A 257 1.76 -5.73 -15.63
N HIS A 258 1.36 -5.54 -14.37
CA HIS A 258 2.21 -5.34 -13.22
C HIS A 258 1.69 -6.19 -12.07
N PHE A 259 2.49 -7.16 -11.67
CA PHE A 259 2.15 -8.12 -10.63
C PHE A 259 3.14 -7.97 -9.49
N HIS A 260 2.65 -7.44 -8.37
CA HIS A 260 3.40 -7.45 -7.13
C HIS A 260 3.08 -8.75 -6.36
N MET A 261 3.99 -9.72 -6.39
CA MET A 261 3.79 -11.02 -5.76
C MET A 261 4.72 -11.19 -4.56
N SER A 262 4.18 -11.11 -3.35
CA SER A 262 4.96 -11.08 -2.12
C SER A 262 5.70 -12.42 -1.86
N LEU A 263 7.02 -12.47 -2.10
CA LEU A 263 7.87 -13.66 -1.92
C LEU A 263 8.36 -13.79 -0.48
N GLN A 264 8.91 -12.71 0.07
CA GLN A 264 9.59 -12.56 1.37
C GLN A 264 10.96 -13.19 1.52
N SER A 265 11.22 -14.36 0.94
CA SER A 265 12.54 -15.00 0.90
C SER A 265 12.59 -16.01 -0.25
N GLY A 266 13.77 -16.20 -0.85
CA GLY A 266 13.99 -17.23 -1.86
C GLY A 266 14.51 -18.55 -1.29
N SER A 267 14.43 -18.75 0.02
CA SER A 267 14.83 -19.98 0.71
C SER A 267 13.62 -20.68 1.33
N ASP A 268 13.38 -21.95 0.99
CA ASP A 268 12.22 -22.70 1.48
C ASP A 268 12.26 -22.94 2.99
N THR A 269 13.45 -23.08 3.57
CA THR A 269 13.61 -23.20 5.04
C THR A 269 13.20 -21.91 5.74
N VAL A 270 13.61 -20.75 5.22
CA VAL A 270 13.20 -19.43 5.73
C VAL A 270 11.70 -19.22 5.53
N LEU A 271 11.15 -19.52 4.34
CA LEU A 271 9.71 -19.42 4.05
C LEU A 271 8.86 -20.24 5.03
N ARG A 272 9.31 -21.46 5.37
CA ARG A 272 8.66 -22.29 6.41
C ARG A 272 8.71 -21.60 7.79
N ARG A 273 9.86 -21.05 8.21
CA ARG A 273 9.95 -20.30 9.47
C ARG A 273 9.11 -19.02 9.47
N MET A 274 8.90 -18.40 8.31
CA MET A 274 7.98 -17.28 8.11
C MET A 274 6.50 -17.70 8.16
N ASN A 275 6.20 -19.00 8.24
CA ASN A 275 4.86 -19.58 8.12
C ASN A 275 4.18 -19.26 6.77
N ARG A 276 4.96 -19.24 5.68
CA ARG A 276 4.42 -19.15 4.32
C ARG A 276 3.75 -20.45 3.90
N LYS A 277 2.74 -20.33 3.03
CA LYS A 277 1.86 -21.44 2.60
C LYS A 277 2.13 -21.89 1.16
N TYR A 278 3.29 -21.52 0.66
CA TYR A 278 3.87 -21.80 -0.66
C TYR A 278 5.38 -21.98 -0.47
N ASP A 279 6.03 -22.58 -1.46
CA ASP A 279 7.49 -22.69 -1.57
C ASP A 279 8.00 -21.99 -2.86
N THR A 280 9.30 -22.03 -3.08
CA THR A 280 9.95 -21.45 -4.27
C THR A 280 9.57 -22.16 -5.57
N ALA A 281 9.25 -23.45 -5.55
CA ALA A 281 8.80 -24.17 -6.74
C ALA A 281 7.41 -23.69 -7.18
N GLU A 282 6.45 -23.63 -6.25
CA GLU A 282 5.10 -23.12 -6.51
C GLU A 282 5.15 -21.67 -7.00
N TYR A 283 5.94 -20.81 -6.35
CA TYR A 283 6.11 -19.42 -6.76
C TYR A 283 6.62 -19.30 -8.20
N GLU A 284 7.64 -20.08 -8.55
CA GLU A 284 8.24 -20.08 -9.89
C GLU A 284 7.23 -20.52 -10.95
N ASP A 285 6.44 -21.55 -10.66
CA ASP A 285 5.40 -22.04 -11.57
C ASP A 285 4.32 -20.97 -11.81
N ARG A 286 3.95 -20.20 -10.80
CA ARG A 286 3.02 -19.07 -10.96
C ARG A 286 3.62 -17.97 -11.82
N VAL A 287 4.89 -17.64 -11.60
CA VAL A 287 5.60 -16.65 -12.43
C VAL A 287 5.68 -17.09 -13.89
N LYS A 288 5.95 -18.38 -14.16
CA LYS A 288 5.97 -18.93 -15.53
C LYS A 288 4.59 -18.82 -16.19
N ALA A 289 3.52 -19.15 -15.48
CA ALA A 289 2.16 -19.03 -15.99
C ALA A 289 1.82 -17.56 -16.31
N LEU A 290 2.14 -16.63 -15.40
CA LEU A 290 1.93 -15.20 -15.63
C LEU A 290 2.74 -14.67 -16.82
N ARG A 291 4.02 -15.05 -16.97
CA ARG A 291 4.85 -14.63 -18.12
C ARG A 291 4.35 -15.15 -19.45
N THR A 292 3.75 -16.35 -19.45
CA THR A 292 3.13 -16.91 -20.66
C THR A 292 1.96 -16.05 -21.11
N GLU A 293 1.12 -15.61 -20.18
CA GLU A 293 -0.06 -14.79 -20.50
C GLU A 293 0.25 -13.30 -20.66
N PHE A 294 1.28 -12.80 -19.99
CA PHE A 294 1.72 -11.41 -19.96
C PHE A 294 3.25 -11.29 -20.18
N PRO A 295 3.75 -11.44 -21.42
CA PRO A 295 5.19 -11.49 -21.70
C PRO A 295 5.99 -10.27 -21.23
N ASP A 296 5.36 -9.09 -21.26
CA ASP A 296 5.98 -7.81 -20.91
C ASP A 296 5.67 -7.36 -19.47
N MET A 297 5.19 -8.28 -18.64
CA MET A 297 4.81 -7.95 -17.27
C MET A 297 5.99 -7.50 -16.42
N SER A 298 5.74 -6.51 -15.58
CA SER A 298 6.63 -6.17 -14.47
C SER A 298 6.28 -7.03 -13.27
N LEU A 299 7.23 -7.84 -12.83
CA LEU A 299 7.12 -8.64 -11.62
C LEU A 299 7.88 -7.96 -10.49
N THR A 300 7.17 -7.52 -9.45
CA THR A 300 7.78 -6.92 -8.25
C THR A 300 7.49 -7.76 -7.02
N THR A 301 8.31 -7.62 -5.98
CA THR A 301 8.18 -8.41 -4.76
C THR A 301 8.74 -7.70 -3.54
N ASP A 302 8.41 -8.19 -2.36
CA ASP A 302 9.04 -7.81 -1.09
C ASP A 302 9.95 -8.95 -0.61
N ILE A 303 11.14 -8.63 -0.12
CA ILE A 303 12.04 -9.59 0.54
C ILE A 303 12.49 -9.05 1.90
N ILE A 304 12.37 -9.88 2.93
CA ILE A 304 12.85 -9.61 4.27
C ILE A 304 14.21 -10.28 4.43
N THR A 305 15.25 -9.48 4.67
CA THR A 305 16.63 -9.97 4.88
C THR A 305 16.97 -10.06 6.35
N GLY A 306 17.75 -11.07 6.73
CA GLY A 306 18.14 -11.30 8.11
C GLY A 306 16.96 -11.66 9.01
N PHE A 307 16.01 -12.44 8.47
CA PHE A 307 14.96 -13.08 9.26
C PHE A 307 15.60 -13.92 10.38
N PRO A 308 14.96 -14.11 11.55
CA PRO A 308 15.54 -14.86 12.66
C PRO A 308 16.08 -16.22 12.20
N GLU A 309 17.30 -16.51 12.65
CA GLU A 309 18.06 -17.74 12.32
C GLU A 309 18.42 -17.93 10.83
N GLU A 310 18.21 -16.96 9.95
CA GLU A 310 18.67 -17.01 8.54
C GLU A 310 20.20 -17.15 8.42
N THR A 311 20.66 -18.26 7.83
CA THR A 311 22.09 -18.49 7.59
C THR A 311 22.59 -17.73 6.36
N GLU A 312 23.90 -17.76 6.11
CA GLU A 312 24.45 -17.13 4.89
C GLU A 312 24.04 -17.91 3.65
N GLU A 313 24.01 -19.25 3.73
CA GLU A 313 23.59 -20.13 2.64
C GLU A 313 22.14 -19.87 2.22
N GLU A 314 21.22 -19.72 3.18
CA GLU A 314 19.80 -19.38 2.91
C GLU A 314 19.66 -17.97 2.30
N PHE A 315 20.55 -17.05 2.64
CA PHE A 315 20.59 -15.73 2.00
C PHE A 315 21.11 -15.83 0.56
N GLU A 316 22.14 -16.65 0.28
CA GLU A 316 22.61 -16.89 -1.09
C GLU A 316 21.57 -17.61 -1.96
N GLU A 317 20.77 -18.52 -1.40
CA GLU A 317 19.59 -19.09 -2.07
C GLU A 317 18.63 -17.98 -2.51
N THR A 318 18.39 -17.00 -1.64
CA THR A 318 17.52 -15.85 -1.94
C THR A 318 18.07 -14.99 -3.09
N ILE A 319 19.37 -14.71 -3.09
CA ILE A 319 20.04 -13.97 -4.18
C ILE A 319 19.91 -14.74 -5.50
N THR A 320 20.28 -16.01 -5.50
CA THR A 320 20.24 -16.89 -6.68
C THR A 320 18.83 -16.97 -7.26
N TYR A 321 17.82 -17.12 -6.39
CA TYR A 321 16.43 -17.20 -6.79
C TYR A 321 15.90 -15.87 -7.36
N ALA A 322 16.30 -14.73 -6.79
CA ALA A 322 15.96 -13.42 -7.32
C ALA A 322 16.54 -13.19 -8.74
N GLU A 323 17.80 -13.58 -8.96
CA GLU A 323 18.45 -13.51 -10.28
C GLU A 323 17.77 -14.42 -11.29
N LYS A 324 17.44 -15.65 -10.89
CA LYS A 324 16.70 -16.61 -11.73
C LYS A 324 15.35 -16.04 -12.18
N LEU A 325 14.61 -15.44 -11.24
CA LEU A 325 13.27 -14.93 -11.53
C LEU A 325 13.26 -13.59 -12.22
N LYS A 326 14.34 -12.80 -12.24
CA LYS A 326 14.43 -11.51 -12.93
C LYS A 326 13.29 -10.56 -12.54
N PHE A 327 13.23 -10.20 -11.26
CA PHE A 327 12.28 -9.22 -10.76
C PHE A 327 12.56 -7.83 -11.36
N ALA A 328 11.51 -7.13 -11.77
CA ALA A 328 11.58 -5.75 -12.24
C ALA A 328 11.88 -4.77 -11.10
N LYS A 329 11.51 -5.11 -9.87
CA LYS A 329 11.95 -4.45 -8.63
C LYS A 329 11.77 -5.35 -7.42
N ILE A 330 12.69 -5.29 -6.47
CA ILE A 330 12.59 -5.92 -5.17
C ILE A 330 12.56 -4.83 -4.11
N HIS A 331 11.50 -4.82 -3.29
CA HIS A 331 11.44 -4.02 -2.08
C HIS A 331 12.13 -4.79 -0.95
N VAL A 332 13.34 -4.35 -0.61
CA VAL A 332 14.18 -5.02 0.38
C VAL A 332 14.00 -4.39 1.75
N PHE A 333 13.63 -5.21 2.74
CA PHE A 333 13.47 -4.78 4.13
C PHE A 333 14.38 -5.60 5.04
N PRO A 334 15.29 -4.99 5.81
CA PRO A 334 15.90 -5.68 6.93
C PRO A 334 14.81 -6.11 7.93
N TYR A 335 14.89 -7.33 8.45
CA TYR A 335 13.92 -7.80 9.42
C TYR A 335 13.85 -6.85 10.63
N SER A 336 12.63 -6.42 10.95
CA SER A 336 12.34 -5.52 12.06
C SER A 336 11.49 -6.25 13.08
N VAL A 337 12.03 -6.41 14.29
CA VAL A 337 11.37 -7.11 15.39
C VAL A 337 10.07 -6.39 15.75
N ARG A 338 9.01 -7.19 15.96
CA ARG A 338 7.66 -6.75 16.35
C ARG A 338 7.25 -7.49 17.61
N GLU A 339 7.16 -6.78 18.72
CA GLU A 339 6.67 -7.35 19.98
C GLU A 339 5.28 -7.98 19.76
N GLY A 340 5.05 -9.16 20.36
CA GLY A 340 3.82 -9.93 20.18
C GLY A 340 3.76 -10.83 18.94
N THR A 341 4.77 -10.80 18.06
CA THR A 341 4.88 -11.74 16.93
C THR A 341 5.73 -12.95 17.27
N LYS A 342 5.45 -14.11 16.65
CA LYS A 342 6.22 -15.35 16.89
C LYS A 342 7.70 -15.19 16.54
N ALA A 343 8.02 -14.45 15.48
CA ALA A 343 9.40 -14.22 15.06
C ALA A 343 10.17 -13.28 16.00
N ALA A 344 9.51 -12.59 16.94
CA ALA A 344 10.21 -11.81 17.96
C ALA A 344 10.79 -12.68 19.08
N GLU A 345 10.24 -13.88 19.29
CA GLU A 345 10.69 -14.85 20.30
C GLU A 345 11.85 -15.71 19.80
N MET A 346 12.13 -15.70 18.49
CA MET A 346 13.20 -16.47 17.87
C MET A 346 14.58 -15.84 18.10
N PRO A 347 15.70 -16.61 18.03
CA PRO A 347 17.05 -16.08 18.03
C PRO A 347 17.31 -15.07 16.91
N GLN A 348 17.67 -13.85 17.31
CA GLN A 348 17.80 -12.71 16.42
C GLN A 348 19.20 -12.64 15.79
N ILE A 349 19.28 -12.23 14.51
CA ILE A 349 20.54 -11.91 13.83
C ILE A 349 20.94 -10.46 14.13
N ASP A 350 22.24 -10.16 14.23
CA ASP A 350 22.72 -8.78 14.40
C ASP A 350 22.27 -7.83 13.29
N MET A 351 21.85 -6.63 13.68
CA MET A 351 21.34 -5.61 12.75
C MET A 351 22.36 -5.22 11.67
N SER A 352 23.66 -5.29 11.95
CA SER A 352 24.73 -5.06 10.97
C SER A 352 24.69 -6.06 9.82
N ILE A 353 24.49 -7.35 10.13
CA ILE A 353 24.38 -8.43 9.14
C ILE A 353 23.11 -8.23 8.31
N ARG A 354 21.95 -7.94 8.95
CA ARG A 354 20.69 -7.68 8.22
C ARG A 354 20.84 -6.54 7.21
N LYS A 355 21.50 -5.44 7.61
CA LYS A 355 21.76 -4.28 6.74
C LYS A 355 22.75 -4.60 5.62
N ALA A 356 23.79 -5.39 5.90
CA ALA A 356 24.75 -5.82 4.87
C ALA A 356 24.06 -6.67 3.80
N ARG A 357 23.23 -7.64 4.21
CA ARG A 357 22.40 -8.46 3.30
C ARG A 357 21.42 -7.62 2.50
N ALA A 358 20.72 -6.70 3.15
CA ALA A 358 19.81 -5.78 2.47
C ALA A 358 20.52 -4.98 1.36
N LYS A 359 21.71 -4.45 1.65
CA LYS A 359 22.51 -3.71 0.66
C LYS A 359 22.86 -4.59 -0.56
N ARG A 360 23.35 -5.81 -0.34
CA ARG A 360 23.69 -6.75 -1.41
C ARG A 360 22.47 -7.07 -2.30
N LEU A 361 21.30 -7.30 -1.68
CA LEU A 361 20.08 -7.60 -2.43
C LEU A 361 19.52 -6.37 -3.18
N ILE A 362 19.71 -5.16 -2.66
CA ILE A 362 19.37 -3.91 -3.37
C ILE A 362 20.22 -3.77 -4.64
N GLU A 363 21.52 -4.03 -4.56
CA GLU A 363 22.41 -3.99 -5.73
C GLU A 363 21.97 -4.98 -6.82
N VAL A 364 21.55 -6.20 -6.42
CA VAL A 364 20.95 -7.18 -7.35
C VAL A 364 19.64 -6.65 -7.93
N SER A 365 18.75 -6.10 -7.10
CA SER A 365 17.49 -5.53 -7.56
C SER A 365 17.69 -4.41 -8.59
N ASP A 366 18.64 -3.50 -8.36
CA ASP A 366 18.85 -2.35 -9.23
C ASP A 366 19.41 -2.79 -10.59
N ARG A 367 20.33 -3.77 -10.59
CA ARG A 367 20.79 -4.42 -11.83
C ARG A 367 19.63 -5.05 -12.62
N LEU A 368 18.80 -5.85 -11.95
CA LEU A 368 17.64 -6.50 -12.61
C LEU A 368 16.60 -5.48 -13.11
N SER A 369 16.41 -4.37 -12.38
CA SER A 369 15.50 -3.28 -12.79
C SER A 369 15.99 -2.61 -14.07
N ALA A 370 17.31 -2.38 -14.19
CA ALA A 370 17.92 -1.83 -15.40
C ALA A 370 17.82 -2.80 -16.59
N GLU A 371 18.04 -4.10 -16.36
CA GLU A 371 17.85 -5.14 -17.38
C GLU A 371 16.41 -5.20 -17.89
N PHE A 372 15.43 -5.13 -16.99
CA PHE A 372 14.00 -5.10 -17.35
C PHE A 372 13.66 -3.88 -18.21
N SER A 373 14.12 -2.70 -17.80
CA SER A 373 13.87 -1.44 -18.52
C SER A 373 14.53 -1.44 -19.91
N ALA A 374 15.76 -1.96 -20.02
CA ALA A 374 16.44 -2.11 -21.30
C ALA A 374 15.69 -3.05 -22.24
N ALA A 375 15.13 -4.15 -21.71
CA ALA A 375 14.34 -5.12 -22.48
C ALA A 375 12.99 -4.55 -23.00
N MET A 376 12.58 -3.37 -22.57
CA MET A 376 11.40 -2.68 -23.11
C MET A 376 11.70 -1.89 -24.40
N THR A 377 12.97 -1.69 -24.74
CA THR A 377 13.38 -0.96 -25.95
C THR A 377 12.81 -1.61 -27.22
N GLY A 378 12.26 -0.77 -28.10
CA GLY A 378 11.61 -1.17 -29.35
C GLY A 378 10.14 -1.54 -29.22
N LYS A 379 9.58 -1.57 -28.01
CA LYS A 379 8.16 -1.91 -27.79
C LYS A 379 7.27 -0.67 -27.83
N GLU A 380 6.06 -0.86 -28.33
CA GLU A 380 4.99 0.12 -28.16
C GLU A 380 4.56 0.16 -26.68
N ALA A 381 4.34 1.36 -26.17
CA ALA A 381 3.90 1.58 -24.81
C ALA A 381 2.96 2.78 -24.71
N GLU A 382 2.15 2.76 -23.66
CA GLU A 382 1.33 3.88 -23.23
C GLU A 382 1.91 4.46 -21.94
N ILE A 383 2.06 5.78 -21.81
CA ILE A 383 2.42 6.43 -20.55
C ILE A 383 1.21 7.17 -19.97
N LEU A 384 0.98 7.03 -18.67
CA LEU A 384 0.10 7.92 -17.91
C LEU A 384 0.93 9.09 -17.41
N ILE A 385 0.62 10.30 -17.87
CA ILE A 385 1.38 11.52 -17.60
C ILE A 385 1.18 11.97 -16.16
N GLU A 386 2.27 12.14 -15.42
CA GLU A 386 2.25 12.67 -14.05
C GLU A 386 2.78 14.09 -13.95
N LYS A 387 3.80 14.40 -14.75
CA LYS A 387 4.51 15.67 -14.73
C LYS A 387 4.82 16.11 -16.15
N ILE A 388 4.70 17.41 -16.36
CA ILE A 388 5.09 18.08 -17.60
C ILE A 388 6.02 19.21 -17.18
N GLU A 389 7.22 19.24 -17.73
CA GLU A 389 8.20 20.30 -17.51
C GLU A 389 8.57 20.92 -18.85
N GLU A 390 8.71 22.24 -18.89
CA GLU A 390 9.28 22.94 -20.04
C GLU A 390 10.76 23.23 -19.77
N LYS A 391 11.64 22.79 -20.67
CA LYS A 391 13.07 23.10 -20.61
C LYS A 391 13.62 23.37 -21.99
N ASP A 392 14.32 24.48 -22.15
CA ASP A 392 14.95 24.91 -23.42
C ASP A 392 13.97 24.93 -24.62
N GLY A 393 12.72 25.33 -24.37
CA GLY A 393 11.65 25.38 -25.38
C GLY A 393 11.09 24.01 -25.80
N LYS A 394 11.45 22.94 -25.10
CA LYS A 394 10.92 21.58 -25.29
C LYS A 394 10.11 21.15 -24.08
N LEU A 395 8.95 20.54 -24.34
CA LEU A 395 8.15 19.92 -23.29
C LEU A 395 8.68 18.51 -23.03
N LYS A 396 9.05 18.26 -21.78
CA LYS A 396 9.45 16.96 -21.28
C LYS A 396 8.33 16.39 -20.43
N ILE A 397 7.85 15.22 -20.82
CA ILE A 397 6.82 14.48 -20.11
C ILE A 397 7.45 13.40 -19.27
N GLU A 398 6.96 13.26 -18.05
CA GLU A 398 7.26 12.16 -17.16
C GLU A 398 5.97 11.42 -16.80
N GLY A 399 6.02 10.10 -16.88
CA GLY A 399 4.90 9.25 -16.51
C GLY A 399 5.33 7.81 -16.31
N TYR A 400 4.33 6.94 -16.17
CA TYR A 400 4.56 5.50 -16.03
C TYR A 400 3.80 4.71 -17.08
N THR A 401 4.45 3.67 -17.59
CA THR A 401 3.82 2.70 -18.48
C THR A 401 2.81 1.82 -17.77
N ALA A 402 2.01 1.05 -18.51
CA ALA A 402 1.07 0.10 -17.93
C ALA A 402 1.79 -0.95 -17.02
N ASN A 403 2.95 -1.44 -17.44
CA ASN A 403 3.83 -2.29 -16.60
C ASN A 403 4.67 -1.50 -15.56
N TYR A 404 4.31 -0.25 -15.26
CA TYR A 404 4.87 0.56 -14.17
C TYR A 404 6.36 0.91 -14.32
N VAL A 405 6.83 1.10 -15.55
CA VAL A 405 8.19 1.60 -15.81
C VAL A 405 8.14 3.11 -15.95
N ARG A 406 8.97 3.80 -15.16
CA ARG A 406 9.12 5.25 -15.26
C ARG A 406 9.65 5.59 -16.65
N THR A 407 9.00 6.53 -17.32
CA THR A 407 9.30 6.84 -18.72
C THR A 407 9.29 8.34 -18.94
N PHE A 408 10.32 8.82 -19.64
CA PHE A 408 10.37 10.18 -20.16
C PHE A 408 10.07 10.19 -21.65
N ALA A 409 9.33 11.20 -22.10
CA ALA A 409 9.11 11.46 -23.52
C ALA A 409 9.30 12.94 -23.83
N ASP A 410 9.99 13.24 -24.93
CA ASP A 410 10.09 14.60 -25.46
C ASP A 410 8.90 14.88 -26.37
N CYS A 411 8.37 16.11 -26.30
CA CYS A 411 7.20 16.53 -27.06
C CYS A 411 7.48 17.78 -27.87
N GLU A 412 7.09 17.74 -29.15
CA GLU A 412 7.11 18.89 -30.04
C GLU A 412 5.66 19.20 -30.47
N GLY A 413 5.20 20.42 -30.17
CA GLY A 413 4.00 21.00 -30.80
C GLY A 413 2.63 20.41 -30.44
N ARG A 414 2.50 19.55 -29.41
CA ARG A 414 1.21 19.07 -28.88
C ARG A 414 1.02 19.49 -27.42
N GLU A 415 -0.16 19.98 -27.09
CA GLU A 415 -0.58 20.22 -25.71
C GLU A 415 -1.02 18.90 -25.07
N PHE A 416 -0.42 18.57 -23.93
CA PHE A 416 -0.77 17.41 -23.12
C PHE A 416 -1.13 17.87 -21.71
N SER A 417 -2.02 17.14 -21.05
CA SER A 417 -2.39 17.41 -19.66
C SER A 417 -1.92 16.29 -18.73
N ARG A 418 -1.69 16.66 -17.48
CA ARG A 418 -1.49 15.69 -16.40
C ARG A 418 -2.73 14.79 -16.30
N GLY A 419 -2.51 13.47 -16.29
CA GLY A 419 -3.58 12.46 -16.33
C GLY A 419 -3.94 11.97 -17.74
N ASP A 420 -3.32 12.49 -18.80
CA ASP A 420 -3.47 11.91 -20.13
C ASP A 420 -2.68 10.61 -20.30
N ILE A 421 -3.21 9.73 -21.16
CA ILE A 421 -2.54 8.51 -21.58
C ILE A 421 -2.11 8.69 -23.03
N VAL A 422 -0.81 8.59 -23.29
CA VAL A 422 -0.24 8.82 -24.63
C VAL A 422 0.59 7.63 -25.09
N LYS A 423 0.55 7.36 -26.39
CA LYS A 423 1.20 6.21 -27.04
C LYS A 423 2.52 6.62 -27.67
N GLY A 424 3.48 5.71 -27.63
CA GLY A 424 4.77 5.88 -28.27
C GLY A 424 5.56 4.58 -28.33
N ILE A 425 6.79 4.68 -28.81
CA ILE A 425 7.75 3.58 -28.87
C ILE A 425 8.89 3.87 -27.91
N ILE A 426 9.21 2.91 -27.05
CA ILE A 426 10.36 3.01 -26.14
C ILE A 426 11.64 2.94 -26.98
N THR A 427 12.45 4.00 -26.97
CA THR A 427 13.65 4.13 -27.80
C THR A 427 14.93 3.73 -27.07
N GLY A 428 14.89 3.62 -25.74
CA GLY A 428 15.99 3.16 -24.92
C GLY A 428 15.69 3.26 -23.43
N SER A 429 16.71 3.06 -22.61
CA SER A 429 16.63 3.24 -21.16
C SER A 429 17.93 3.80 -20.58
N VAL A 430 17.83 4.45 -19.42
CA VAL A 430 18.94 4.84 -18.55
C VAL A 430 18.61 4.34 -17.15
N ASN A 431 19.42 3.41 -16.66
CA ASN A 431 19.12 2.64 -15.44
C ASN A 431 17.70 2.03 -15.50
N GLU A 432 16.87 2.27 -14.50
CA GLU A 432 15.49 1.80 -14.40
C GLU A 432 14.44 2.68 -15.12
N THR A 433 14.87 3.67 -15.90
CA THR A 433 13.98 4.63 -16.57
C THR A 433 14.03 4.48 -18.08
N CYS A 434 12.86 4.39 -18.72
CA CYS A 434 12.74 4.34 -20.17
C CYS A 434 12.70 5.74 -20.81
N LEU A 435 13.13 5.81 -22.06
CA LEU A 435 12.96 6.94 -22.96
C LEU A 435 11.99 6.51 -24.06
N MET A 436 11.06 7.40 -24.42
CA MET A 436 10.02 7.10 -25.40
C MET A 436 9.88 8.23 -26.42
N SER A 437 9.66 7.86 -27.67
CA SER A 437 9.22 8.76 -28.73
C SER A 437 7.71 8.63 -28.87
N LEU A 438 6.99 9.75 -28.81
CA LEU A 438 5.53 9.75 -29.04
C LEU A 438 5.19 9.57 -30.52
N ASN A 439 4.01 8.99 -30.77
CA ASN A 439 3.45 8.80 -32.11
C ASN A 439 2.72 10.04 -32.64
#